data_AF-A0AAU7Q1U0-F1
#
_entry.id   AF-A0AAU7Q1U0-F1
#
_cell.length_a   1.000
_cell.length_b   1.000
_cell.length_c   1.000
_cell.angle_alpha   90.00
_cell.angle_beta   90.00
_cell.angle_gamma   90.00
#
_symmetry.space_group_name_H-M   'P 1'
#
loop_
_entity.id
_entity.type
_entity.pdbx_description
1 polymer ?
#
loop_
_entity_poly.entity_id
_entity_poly.type
_entity_poly.pdbx_seq_one_letter_code
_entity_poly.pdbx_strand_id
1 'polypeptide(L)'
;MTALLKIINSLHKNFIEKIEELQKHLNDNREIVINKTLFTDTIVNRVPVNGELINKKIEKIVYPILHHCIKFDSARSEKGDILPFQNVMNILDEVVNRFVTPEYFYGLINFQDQSGKTLLHQAVTSNNTEAIEALLKHGANPLINNRNRKIPLDLAEGKTREVLIKCMKDQAKLKKESAKYNSLCGVMPGVFLGIGLGVGGALIPSMTIILCAIAASALIAGIAVGLAMYFLSQDYKQATSIESVVAINSYFYSAEHEKIPVNGAALE
;
A
#
# COMPACT_ATOMS: atom_id res chain seq x y z
N MET A 1 1.17 -6.33 -31.58
CA MET A 1 0.17 -6.39 -30.49
C MET A 1 0.31 -7.72 -29.76
N THR A 2 0.66 -7.69 -28.47
CA THR A 2 0.88 -8.89 -27.65
C THR A 2 -0.42 -9.71 -27.52
N ALA A 3 -0.31 -11.00 -27.23
CA ALA A 3 -1.49 -11.86 -27.07
C ALA A 3 -2.44 -11.38 -25.95
N LEU A 4 -1.89 -10.81 -24.87
CA LEU A 4 -2.68 -10.19 -23.80
C LEU A 4 -3.51 -9.00 -24.29
N LEU A 5 -2.90 -8.09 -25.05
CA LEU A 5 -3.61 -6.94 -25.62
C LEU A 5 -4.76 -7.39 -26.53
N LYS A 6 -4.57 -8.48 -27.30
CA LYS A 6 -5.65 -9.06 -28.13
C LYS A 6 -6.83 -9.54 -27.29
N ILE A 7 -6.57 -10.19 -26.15
CA ILE A 7 -7.61 -10.68 -25.24
C ILE A 7 -8.35 -9.51 -24.59
N ILE A 8 -7.60 -8.56 -24.03
CA ILE A 8 -8.14 -7.38 -23.32
C ILE A 8 -9.02 -6.53 -24.27
N ASN A 9 -8.53 -6.27 -25.48
CA ASN A 9 -9.19 -5.40 -26.46
C ASN A 9 -10.19 -6.13 -27.36
N SER A 10 -10.50 -7.41 -27.11
CA SER A 10 -11.45 -8.15 -27.95
C SER A 10 -12.84 -7.49 -27.93
N LEU A 11 -13.35 -7.04 -29.08
CA LEU A 11 -14.65 -6.37 -29.17
C LEU A 11 -15.84 -7.35 -29.19
N HIS A 12 -15.57 -8.62 -29.50
CA HIS A 12 -16.60 -9.64 -29.67
C HIS A 12 -16.89 -10.46 -28.42
N LYS A 13 -16.13 -10.24 -27.33
CA LYS A 13 -16.24 -10.99 -26.07
C LYS A 13 -16.81 -10.12 -24.97
N ASN A 14 -17.71 -10.69 -24.18
CA ASN A 14 -18.18 -10.01 -22.98
C ASN A 14 -17.09 -10.00 -21.89
N PHE A 15 -17.31 -9.23 -20.81
CA PHE A 15 -16.29 -9.08 -19.76
C PHE A 15 -15.91 -10.40 -19.09
N ILE A 16 -16.85 -11.31 -18.86
CA ILE A 16 -16.59 -12.59 -18.18
C ILE A 16 -15.73 -13.48 -19.09
N GLU A 17 -16.09 -13.59 -20.36
CA GLU A 17 -15.33 -14.36 -21.36
C GLU A 17 -13.89 -13.88 -21.50
N LYS A 18 -13.68 -12.55 -21.46
CA LYS A 18 -12.33 -11.96 -21.46
C LYS A 18 -11.52 -12.38 -20.24
N ILE A 19 -12.13 -12.40 -19.06
CA ILE A 19 -11.46 -12.81 -17.82
C ILE A 19 -11.12 -14.29 -17.85
N GLU A 20 -12.03 -15.14 -18.29
CA GLU A 20 -11.79 -16.58 -18.42
C GLU A 20 -10.67 -16.88 -19.42
N GLU A 21 -10.69 -16.21 -20.58
CA GLU A 21 -9.62 -16.35 -21.57
C GLU A 21 -8.29 -15.80 -21.04
N LEU A 22 -8.30 -14.66 -20.35
CA LEU A 22 -7.11 -14.12 -19.69
C LEU A 22 -6.55 -15.12 -18.68
N GLN A 23 -7.37 -15.67 -17.80
CA GLN A 23 -6.93 -16.65 -16.80
C GLN A 23 -6.40 -17.93 -17.44
N LYS A 24 -7.09 -18.46 -18.46
CA LYS A 24 -6.61 -19.60 -19.24
C LYS A 24 -5.27 -19.29 -19.90
N HIS A 25 -5.15 -18.10 -20.48
CA HIS A 25 -3.93 -17.63 -21.11
C HIS A 25 -2.81 -17.41 -20.10
N LEU A 26 -3.10 -17.15 -18.83
CA LEU A 26 -2.13 -17.01 -17.74
C LEU A 26 -1.94 -18.32 -16.93
N ASN A 27 -2.45 -19.46 -17.39
CA ASN A 27 -2.37 -20.69 -16.59
C ASN A 27 -0.96 -21.31 -16.54
N ASP A 28 -0.14 -21.04 -17.55
CA ASP A 28 1.20 -21.63 -17.69
C ASP A 28 2.31 -20.64 -17.30
N ASN A 29 3.53 -21.14 -17.03
CA ASN A 29 4.71 -20.31 -16.74
C ASN A 29 5.26 -19.66 -18.02
N ARG A 30 4.51 -18.72 -18.58
CA ARG A 30 4.86 -18.04 -19.82
C ARG A 30 5.26 -16.60 -19.57
N GLU A 31 6.19 -16.12 -20.37
CA GLU A 31 6.66 -14.75 -20.29
C GLU A 31 5.60 -13.76 -20.80
N ILE A 32 5.55 -12.61 -20.15
CA ILE A 32 4.58 -11.57 -20.39
C ILE A 32 5.30 -10.24 -20.53
N VAL A 33 5.13 -9.59 -21.68
CA VAL A 33 5.60 -8.23 -21.89
C VAL A 33 4.70 -7.27 -21.13
N ILE A 34 5.28 -6.54 -20.17
CA ILE A 34 4.63 -5.50 -19.38
C ILE A 34 5.13 -4.14 -19.86
N ASN A 35 4.20 -3.26 -20.24
CA ASN A 35 4.49 -1.90 -20.67
C ASN A 35 3.32 -0.96 -20.34
N LYS A 36 3.53 0.34 -20.57
CA LYS A 36 2.51 1.37 -20.34
C LYS A 36 1.25 1.13 -21.18
N THR A 37 1.39 0.64 -22.41
CA THR A 37 0.28 0.35 -23.32
C THR A 37 -0.64 -0.73 -22.76
N LEU A 38 -0.08 -1.81 -22.20
CA LEU A 38 -0.86 -2.87 -21.56
C LEU A 38 -1.74 -2.30 -20.46
N PHE A 39 -1.17 -1.57 -19.49
CA PHE A 39 -1.97 -1.02 -18.40
C PHE A 39 -2.92 0.09 -18.87
N THR A 40 -2.51 0.95 -19.79
CA THR A 40 -3.37 2.01 -20.33
C THR A 40 -4.61 1.42 -20.99
N ASP A 41 -4.45 0.41 -21.84
CA ASP A 41 -5.59 -0.25 -22.50
C ASP A 41 -6.48 -1.01 -21.51
N THR A 42 -5.92 -1.54 -20.41
CA THR A 42 -6.75 -2.14 -19.35
C THR A 42 -7.57 -1.10 -18.58
N ILE A 43 -7.00 0.08 -18.33
CA ILE A 43 -7.62 1.16 -17.54
C ILE A 43 -8.64 1.94 -18.37
N VAL A 44 -8.26 2.29 -19.60
CA VAL A 44 -9.02 3.20 -20.48
C VAL A 44 -10.13 2.47 -21.27
N ASN A 45 -10.18 1.13 -21.24
CA ASN A 45 -11.03 0.37 -22.15
C ASN A 45 -12.50 0.85 -22.19
N ARG A 46 -12.90 1.21 -23.41
CA ARG A 46 -13.78 2.33 -23.76
C ARG A 46 -15.26 1.94 -23.86
N VAL A 47 -15.96 1.72 -22.74
CA VAL A 47 -17.44 1.64 -22.79
C VAL A 47 -18.03 2.61 -21.76
N PRO A 48 -18.46 3.81 -22.18
CA PRO A 48 -19.22 4.69 -21.31
C PRO A 48 -20.63 4.11 -21.18
N VAL A 49 -20.93 3.49 -20.04
CA VAL A 49 -22.32 3.28 -19.64
C VAL A 49 -22.63 4.34 -18.59
N ASN A 50 -23.30 5.41 -19.02
CA ASN A 50 -23.84 6.47 -18.18
C ASN A 50 -22.80 7.38 -17.48
N GLY A 51 -21.82 7.90 -18.22
CA GLY A 51 -20.99 9.03 -17.76
C GLY A 51 -19.93 8.72 -16.70
N GLU A 52 -19.83 7.50 -16.19
CA GLU A 52 -18.71 7.05 -15.35
C GLU A 52 -17.71 6.24 -16.19
N LEU A 53 -16.52 6.82 -16.39
CA LEU A 53 -15.48 6.34 -17.30
C LEU A 53 -14.45 5.44 -16.60
N ILE A 54 -14.88 4.66 -15.61
CA ILE A 54 -14.00 3.74 -14.89
C ILE A 54 -14.59 2.34 -15.04
N ASN A 55 -13.81 1.45 -15.66
CA ASN A 55 -14.09 0.02 -15.65
C ASN A 55 -14.23 -0.42 -14.17
N LYS A 56 -15.47 -0.58 -13.69
CA LYS A 56 -15.79 -0.91 -12.26
C LYS A 56 -15.22 -2.26 -11.80
N LYS A 57 -14.46 -2.95 -12.64
CA LYS A 57 -13.88 -4.27 -12.39
C LYS A 57 -12.45 -4.42 -12.93
N ILE A 58 -11.70 -3.32 -13.09
CA ILE A 58 -10.33 -3.38 -13.62
C ILE A 58 -9.43 -4.32 -12.81
N GLU A 59 -9.68 -4.38 -11.51
CA GLU A 59 -8.92 -5.19 -10.57
C GLU A 59 -9.01 -6.67 -10.92
N LYS A 60 -10.10 -7.10 -11.56
CA LYS A 60 -10.25 -8.47 -12.07
C LYS A 60 -9.37 -8.76 -13.29
N ILE A 61 -8.90 -7.75 -14.01
CA ILE A 61 -7.96 -7.89 -15.14
C ILE A 61 -6.52 -7.76 -14.65
N VAL A 62 -6.23 -6.72 -13.86
CA VAL A 62 -4.88 -6.42 -13.39
C VAL A 62 -4.39 -7.44 -12.38
N TYR A 63 -5.25 -7.90 -11.47
CA TYR A 63 -4.86 -8.87 -10.44
C TYR A 63 -4.32 -10.17 -11.03
N PRO A 64 -4.98 -10.87 -11.99
CA PRO A 64 -4.41 -12.07 -12.61
C PRO A 64 -3.04 -11.83 -13.25
N ILE A 65 -2.84 -10.67 -13.90
CA ILE A 65 -1.56 -10.32 -14.55
C ILE A 65 -0.46 -10.17 -13.48
N LEU A 66 -0.71 -9.38 -12.44
CA LEU A 66 0.26 -9.17 -11.37
C LEU A 66 0.52 -10.44 -10.56
N HIS A 67 -0.52 -11.21 -10.23
CA HIS A 67 -0.38 -12.49 -9.56
C HIS A 67 0.48 -13.46 -10.39
N HIS A 68 0.28 -13.50 -11.71
CA HIS A 68 1.12 -14.29 -12.61
C HIS A 68 2.59 -13.85 -12.55
N CYS A 69 2.85 -12.55 -12.63
CA CYS A 69 4.20 -11.99 -12.51
C CYS A 69 4.86 -12.37 -11.18
N ILE A 70 4.11 -12.31 -10.08
CA ILE A 70 4.59 -12.66 -8.73
C ILE A 70 4.94 -14.16 -8.64
N LYS A 71 4.05 -15.01 -9.15
CA LYS A 71 4.15 -16.47 -9.02
C LYS A 71 5.29 -17.05 -9.88
N PHE A 72 5.55 -16.46 -11.04
CA PHE A 72 6.38 -17.06 -12.07
C PHE A 72 7.62 -16.24 -12.46
N ASP A 73 7.79 -15.02 -11.93
CA ASP A 73 8.82 -14.08 -12.38
C ASP A 73 8.80 -13.88 -13.91
N SER A 74 7.58 -13.77 -14.45
CA SER A 74 7.29 -13.84 -15.88
C SER A 74 7.36 -12.49 -16.60
N ALA A 75 7.49 -11.39 -15.86
CA ALA A 75 7.46 -10.06 -16.43
C ALA A 75 8.70 -9.82 -17.30
N ARG A 76 8.46 -9.32 -18.52
CA ARG A 76 9.50 -8.95 -19.48
C ARG A 76 9.32 -7.53 -19.97
N SER A 77 10.44 -6.87 -20.27
CA SER A 77 10.46 -5.60 -21.00
C SER A 77 10.07 -5.82 -22.47
N GLU A 78 9.85 -4.75 -23.23
CA GLU A 78 9.61 -4.85 -24.68
C GLU A 78 10.81 -5.43 -25.45
N LYS A 79 12.00 -5.36 -24.87
CA LYS A 79 13.22 -5.93 -25.42
C LYS A 79 13.41 -7.42 -25.05
N GLY A 80 12.54 -7.97 -24.20
CA GLY A 80 12.62 -9.34 -23.72
C GLY A 80 13.46 -9.53 -22.46
N ASP A 81 13.97 -8.46 -21.84
CA ASP A 81 14.73 -8.56 -20.59
C ASP A 81 13.80 -8.87 -19.40
N ILE A 82 14.32 -9.55 -18.38
CA ILE A 82 13.61 -9.71 -17.10
C ILE A 82 13.26 -8.33 -16.55
N LEU A 83 11.97 -8.14 -16.23
CA LEU A 83 11.49 -6.89 -15.68
C LEU A 83 11.19 -7.10 -14.19
N PRO A 84 12.00 -6.51 -13.29
CA PRO A 84 11.77 -6.60 -11.84
C PRO A 84 10.34 -6.17 -11.48
N PHE A 85 9.74 -6.85 -10.51
CA PHE A 85 8.37 -6.56 -10.07
C PHE A 85 8.23 -5.13 -9.56
N GLN A 86 9.28 -4.55 -8.96
CA GLN A 86 9.29 -3.12 -8.61
C GLN A 86 9.02 -2.22 -9.84
N ASN A 87 9.60 -2.55 -11.00
CA ASN A 87 9.39 -1.78 -12.22
C ASN A 87 7.98 -2.00 -12.79
N VAL A 88 7.44 -3.22 -12.69
CA VAL A 88 6.02 -3.50 -13.02
C VAL A 88 5.10 -2.58 -12.22
N MET A 89 5.34 -2.47 -10.91
CA MET A 89 4.56 -1.60 -10.03
C MET A 89 4.72 -0.12 -10.36
N ASN A 90 5.93 0.34 -10.67
CA ASN A 90 6.16 1.74 -11.06
C ASN A 90 5.40 2.10 -12.35
N ILE A 91 5.39 1.20 -13.35
CA ILE A 91 4.63 1.42 -14.59
C ILE A 91 3.13 1.49 -14.29
N LEU A 92 2.62 0.59 -13.43
CA LEU A 92 1.21 0.61 -13.04
C LEU A 92 0.84 1.89 -12.30
N ASP A 93 1.64 2.30 -11.32
CA ASP A 93 1.45 3.54 -10.55
C ASP A 93 1.43 4.77 -11.46
N GLU A 94 2.40 4.88 -12.38
CA GLU A 94 2.45 5.97 -13.37
C GLU A 94 1.16 6.05 -14.20
N VAL A 95 0.68 4.92 -14.70
CA VAL A 95 -0.53 4.89 -15.53
C VAL A 95 -1.78 5.17 -14.70
N VAL A 96 -1.91 4.59 -13.52
CA VAL A 96 -3.08 4.81 -12.66
C VAL A 96 -3.16 6.26 -12.21
N ASN A 97 -2.04 6.88 -11.79
CA ASN A 97 -2.02 8.29 -11.37
C ASN A 97 -2.36 9.28 -12.50
N ARG A 98 -2.24 8.86 -13.76
CA ARG A 98 -2.63 9.68 -14.92
C ARG A 98 -4.14 9.66 -15.19
N PHE A 99 -4.82 8.56 -14.88
CA PHE A 99 -6.20 8.31 -15.31
C PHE A 99 -7.19 8.14 -14.17
N VAL A 100 -6.72 7.88 -12.94
CA VAL A 100 -7.57 7.52 -11.80
C VAL A 100 -7.06 8.15 -10.50
N THR A 101 -7.91 8.17 -9.48
CA THR A 101 -7.59 8.76 -8.18
C THR A 101 -6.76 7.82 -7.30
N PRO A 102 -6.02 8.35 -6.31
CA PRO A 102 -5.25 7.55 -5.36
C PRO A 102 -6.08 6.49 -4.62
N GLU A 103 -7.35 6.78 -4.33
CA GLU A 103 -8.28 5.84 -3.68
C GLU A 103 -8.54 4.62 -4.55
N TYR A 104 -8.57 4.81 -5.87
CA TYR A 104 -8.74 3.71 -6.81
C TYR A 104 -7.49 2.84 -6.90
N PHE A 105 -6.30 3.45 -6.91
CA PHE A 105 -5.05 2.70 -6.82
C PHE A 105 -4.98 1.87 -5.54
N TYR A 106 -5.38 2.47 -4.41
CA TYR A 106 -5.45 1.75 -3.13
C TYR A 106 -6.40 0.54 -3.21
N GLY A 107 -7.59 0.70 -3.82
CA GLY A 107 -8.53 -0.39 -4.05
C GLY A 107 -7.96 -1.49 -4.97
N LEU A 108 -7.21 -1.10 -5.99
CA LEU A 108 -6.58 -2.01 -6.95
C LEU A 108 -5.50 -2.90 -6.30
N ILE A 109 -4.58 -2.30 -5.54
CA ILE A 109 -3.48 -3.01 -4.86
C ILE A 109 -4.01 -3.95 -3.77
N ASN A 110 -5.09 -3.53 -3.10
CA ASN A 110 -5.69 -4.28 -2.00
C ASN A 110 -6.86 -5.17 -2.43
N PHE A 111 -7.08 -5.33 -3.73
CA PHE A 111 -8.11 -6.22 -4.24
C PHE A 111 -7.90 -7.65 -3.75
N GLN A 112 -9.00 -8.28 -3.37
CA GLN A 112 -9.03 -9.66 -2.92
C GLN A 112 -9.62 -10.56 -4.00
N ASP A 113 -8.91 -11.64 -4.33
CA ASP A 113 -9.42 -12.65 -5.25
C ASP A 113 -10.60 -13.45 -4.68
N GLN A 114 -11.02 -14.48 -5.42
CA GLN A 114 -12.07 -15.40 -4.98
C GLN A 114 -11.74 -16.17 -3.71
N SER A 115 -10.50 -16.21 -3.24
CA SER A 115 -10.11 -16.81 -1.96
C SER A 115 -9.91 -15.77 -0.84
N GLY A 116 -10.16 -14.50 -1.14
CA GLY A 116 -9.88 -13.39 -0.22
C GLY A 116 -8.39 -12.97 -0.23
N LYS A 117 -7.55 -13.53 -1.11
CA LYS A 117 -6.11 -13.23 -1.12
C LYS A 117 -5.83 -11.95 -1.89
N THR A 118 -5.14 -11.02 -1.26
CA THR A 118 -4.50 -9.88 -1.92
C THR A 118 -3.21 -10.31 -2.63
N LEU A 119 -2.65 -9.43 -3.48
CA LEU A 119 -1.35 -9.68 -4.11
C LEU A 119 -0.24 -9.91 -3.08
N LEU A 120 -0.34 -9.25 -1.91
CA LEU A 120 0.63 -9.44 -0.83
C LEU A 120 0.56 -10.86 -0.22
N HIS A 121 -0.64 -11.47 -0.14
CA HIS A 121 -0.74 -12.88 0.23
C HIS A 121 -0.04 -13.77 -0.81
N GLN A 122 -0.26 -13.50 -2.09
CA GLN A 122 0.34 -14.29 -3.17
C GLN A 122 1.87 -14.17 -3.19
N ALA A 123 2.39 -12.96 -2.93
CA ALA A 123 3.83 -12.71 -2.84
C ALA A 123 4.47 -13.49 -1.69
N VAL A 124 3.82 -13.52 -0.52
CA VAL A 124 4.26 -14.34 0.62
C VAL A 124 4.24 -15.83 0.29
N THR A 125 3.13 -16.35 -0.25
CA THR A 125 3.04 -17.79 -0.56
C THR A 125 3.97 -18.22 -1.68
N SER A 126 4.41 -17.28 -2.53
CA SER A 126 5.39 -17.52 -3.61
C SER A 126 6.83 -17.27 -3.15
N ASN A 127 7.06 -16.92 -1.88
CA ASN A 127 8.37 -16.52 -1.35
C ASN A 127 9.06 -15.40 -2.16
N ASN A 128 8.27 -14.54 -2.81
CA ASN A 128 8.77 -13.48 -3.68
C ASN A 128 9.01 -12.21 -2.84
N THR A 129 10.21 -12.10 -2.26
CA THR A 129 10.59 -10.98 -1.39
C THR A 129 10.60 -9.64 -2.13
N GLU A 130 10.98 -9.63 -3.41
CA GLU A 130 10.96 -8.41 -4.22
C GLU A 130 9.53 -7.89 -4.39
N ALA A 131 8.57 -8.78 -4.67
CA ALA A 131 7.17 -8.41 -4.76
C ALA A 131 6.61 -7.92 -3.42
N ILE A 132 7.02 -8.51 -2.29
CA ILE A 132 6.64 -8.05 -0.95
C ILE A 132 7.09 -6.60 -0.73
N GLU A 133 8.36 -6.32 -0.98
CA GLU A 133 8.95 -4.98 -0.85
C GLU A 133 8.22 -3.97 -1.75
N ALA A 134 8.03 -4.32 -3.03
CA ALA A 134 7.39 -3.44 -4.01
C ALA A 134 5.92 -3.14 -3.67
N LEU A 135 5.15 -4.16 -3.27
CA LEU A 135 3.74 -3.98 -2.92
C LEU A 135 3.56 -3.09 -1.68
N LEU A 136 4.36 -3.31 -0.63
CA LEU A 136 4.27 -2.51 0.60
C LEU A 136 4.71 -1.06 0.38
N LYS A 137 5.74 -0.85 -0.46
CA LYS A 137 6.17 0.49 -0.90
C LYS A 137 5.07 1.24 -1.64
N HIS A 138 4.23 0.55 -2.39
CA HIS A 138 3.06 1.11 -3.09
C HIS A 138 1.77 1.10 -2.25
N GLY A 139 1.87 0.96 -0.93
CA GLY A 139 0.72 1.12 -0.03
C GLY A 139 -0.20 -0.09 0.09
N ALA A 140 0.27 -1.29 -0.28
CA ALA A 140 -0.47 -2.52 0.05
C ALA A 140 -0.69 -2.62 1.57
N ASN A 141 -1.90 -3.00 1.96
CA ASN A 141 -2.29 -3.15 3.36
C ASN A 141 -1.96 -4.57 3.84
N PRO A 142 -0.98 -4.74 4.75
CA PRO A 142 -0.56 -6.05 5.26
C PRO A 142 -1.53 -6.65 6.28
N LEU A 143 -2.62 -5.96 6.62
CA LEU A 143 -3.58 -6.38 7.65
C LEU A 143 -4.88 -6.96 7.07
N ILE A 144 -4.98 -7.09 5.75
CA ILE A 144 -6.18 -7.65 5.11
C ILE A 144 -6.20 -9.16 5.35
N ASN A 145 -7.35 -9.66 5.81
CA ASN A 145 -7.61 -11.07 6.00
C ASN A 145 -8.10 -11.74 4.73
N ASN A 146 -7.55 -12.90 4.40
CA ASN A 146 -8.18 -13.80 3.43
C ASN A 146 -9.42 -14.51 4.02
N ARG A 147 -10.09 -15.37 3.23
CA ARG A 147 -11.28 -16.11 3.68
C ARG A 147 -11.02 -17.06 4.86
N ASN A 148 -9.77 -17.44 5.08
CA ASN A 148 -9.36 -18.26 6.24
C ASN A 148 -9.04 -17.39 7.47
N ARG A 149 -9.34 -16.09 7.43
CA ARG A 149 -9.02 -15.11 8.48
C ARG A 149 -7.53 -15.00 8.79
N LYS A 150 -6.68 -15.25 7.79
CA LYS A 150 -5.23 -15.11 7.87
C LYS A 150 -4.79 -13.85 7.15
N ILE A 151 -3.91 -13.07 7.77
CA ILE A 151 -3.16 -11.99 7.11
C ILE A 151 -1.94 -12.57 6.37
N PRO A 152 -1.27 -11.82 5.47
CA PRO A 152 -0.04 -12.29 4.83
C PRO A 152 1.03 -12.76 5.81
N LEU A 153 1.16 -12.11 6.97
CA LEU A 153 2.15 -12.49 7.99
C LEU A 153 1.91 -13.88 8.59
N ASP A 154 0.67 -14.32 8.68
CA ASP A 154 0.31 -15.66 9.17
C ASP A 154 0.64 -16.79 8.17
N LEU A 155 0.95 -16.42 6.92
CA LEU A 155 1.36 -17.34 5.86
C LEU A 155 2.86 -17.33 5.62
N ALA A 156 3.60 -16.44 6.29
CA ALA A 156 5.01 -16.20 6.03
C ALA A 156 5.91 -17.08 6.90
N GLU A 157 6.94 -17.66 6.31
CA GLU A 157 7.92 -18.50 6.98
C GLU A 157 9.35 -18.06 6.65
N GLY A 158 10.31 -18.40 7.52
CA GLY A 158 11.74 -18.15 7.32
C GLY A 158 12.08 -16.72 6.86
N LYS A 159 12.91 -16.63 5.81
CA LYS A 159 13.38 -15.35 5.24
C LYS A 159 12.22 -14.46 4.74
N THR A 160 11.17 -15.04 4.19
CA THR A 160 9.99 -14.30 3.71
C THR A 160 9.32 -13.55 4.86
N ARG A 161 9.22 -14.20 6.03
CA ARG A 161 8.67 -13.59 7.24
C ARG A 161 9.53 -12.43 7.73
N GLU A 162 10.85 -12.59 7.73
CA GLU A 162 11.79 -11.53 8.15
C GLU A 162 11.67 -10.29 7.25
N VAL A 163 11.68 -10.47 5.93
CA VAL A 163 11.52 -9.38 4.96
C VAL A 163 10.16 -8.72 5.15
N LEU A 164 9.08 -9.49 5.25
CA LEU A 164 7.74 -8.95 5.44
C LEU A 164 7.65 -8.11 6.73
N ILE A 165 8.15 -8.60 7.86
CA ILE A 165 8.16 -7.87 9.13
C ILE A 165 8.94 -6.57 9.01
N LYS A 166 10.12 -6.61 8.37
CA LYS A 166 10.94 -5.42 8.15
C LYS A 166 10.17 -4.38 7.34
N CYS A 167 9.61 -4.77 6.20
CA CYS A 167 8.86 -3.86 5.34
C CYS A 167 7.58 -3.32 6.01
N MET A 168 6.90 -4.13 6.82
CA MET A 168 5.76 -3.68 7.62
C MET A 168 6.16 -2.59 8.63
N LYS A 169 7.30 -2.77 9.31
CA LYS A 169 7.84 -1.74 10.23
C LYS A 169 8.21 -0.47 9.49
N ASP A 170 8.86 -0.58 8.34
CA ASP A 170 9.22 0.58 7.50
C ASP A 170 7.96 1.34 7.05
N GLN A 171 6.92 0.62 6.61
CA GLN A 171 5.63 1.21 6.24
C GLN A 171 4.94 1.92 7.42
N ALA A 172 4.95 1.31 8.61
CA ALA A 172 4.38 1.92 9.81
C ALA A 172 5.12 3.20 10.21
N LYS A 173 6.46 3.18 10.14
CA LYS A 173 7.30 4.36 10.40
C LYS A 173 6.97 5.51 9.45
N LEU A 174 6.92 5.24 8.15
CA LEU A 174 6.59 6.24 7.13
C LEU A 174 5.18 6.85 7.35
N LYS A 175 4.20 6.02 7.73
CA LYS A 175 2.84 6.49 8.05
C LYS A 175 2.82 7.38 9.30
N LYS A 176 3.58 7.05 10.33
CA LYS A 176 3.73 7.92 11.52
C LYS A 176 4.41 9.24 11.17
N GLU A 177 5.45 9.23 10.34
CA GLU A 177 6.15 10.44 9.89
C GLU A 177 5.23 11.34 9.07
N SER A 178 4.46 10.77 8.15
CA SER A 178 3.46 11.49 7.35
C SER A 178 2.36 12.10 8.24
N ALA A 179 1.81 11.33 9.18
CA ALA A 179 0.82 11.83 10.13
C ALA A 179 1.36 12.98 10.99
N LYS A 180 2.62 12.90 11.42
CA LYS A 180 3.29 13.94 12.21
C LYS A 180 3.44 15.24 11.40
N TYR A 181 3.84 15.12 10.15
CA TYR A 181 3.99 16.27 9.26
C TYR A 181 2.64 16.97 9.00
N ASN A 182 1.60 16.21 8.68
CA ASN A 182 0.25 16.74 8.46
C ASN A 182 -0.31 17.44 9.71
N SER A 183 -0.05 16.88 10.88
CA SER A 183 -0.37 17.50 12.17
C SER A 183 0.36 18.84 12.37
N LEU A 184 1.67 18.88 12.12
CA LEU A 184 2.48 20.10 12.26
C LEU A 184 2.00 21.23 11.34
N CYS A 185 1.59 20.90 10.11
CA CYS A 185 1.05 21.89 9.17
C CYS A 185 -0.26 22.51 9.68
N GLY A 186 -1.06 21.78 10.46
CA GLY A 186 -2.25 22.32 11.14
C GLY A 186 -1.92 23.28 12.30
N VAL A 187 -0.71 23.21 12.86
CA VAL A 187 -0.25 24.13 13.92
C VAL A 187 0.17 25.49 13.33
N MET A 188 0.67 25.53 12.09
CA MET A 188 1.23 26.75 11.48
C MET A 188 0.22 27.89 11.25
N PRO A 189 -1.00 27.68 10.71
CA PRO A 189 -1.97 28.75 10.49
C PRO A 189 -2.35 29.51 11.78
N GLY A 190 -2.37 28.81 12.93
CA GLY A 190 -2.73 29.40 14.22
C GLY A 190 -1.69 30.39 14.78
N VAL A 191 -0.42 30.26 14.38
CA VAL A 191 0.66 31.16 14.82
C VAL A 191 0.69 32.46 14.00
N PHE A 192 0.31 32.43 12.72
CA PHE A 192 0.34 33.61 11.84
C PHE A 192 -0.84 34.57 12.03
N LEU A 193 -2.01 34.08 12.44
CA LEU A 193 -3.17 34.93 12.75
C LEU A 193 -2.99 35.77 14.04
N GLY A 194 -2.02 35.42 14.91
CA GLY A 194 -1.77 36.12 16.17
C GLY A 194 -0.77 37.28 16.11
N ILE A 195 -0.02 37.44 15.01
CA ILE A 195 1.02 38.48 14.88
C ILE A 195 0.51 39.70 14.07
N GLY A 196 -0.67 39.59 13.44
CA GLY A 196 -1.19 40.56 12.46
C GLY A 196 -2.01 41.75 12.98
N LEU A 197 -2.04 42.05 14.29
CA LEU A 197 -2.76 43.23 14.80
C LEU A 197 -1.87 44.14 15.66
N GLY A 198 -1.26 45.11 14.99
CA GLY A 198 -1.10 46.47 15.50
C GLY A 198 0.16 46.76 16.34
N VAL A 199 1.22 47.24 15.70
CA VAL A 199 2.15 48.15 16.38
C VAL A 199 2.36 49.40 15.52
N GLY A 200 1.42 50.33 15.67
CA GLY A 200 1.65 51.75 15.42
C GLY A 200 1.32 52.50 16.70
N GLY A 201 2.33 52.77 17.54
CA GLY A 201 2.25 53.72 18.66
C GLY A 201 2.20 53.13 20.08
N ALA A 202 3.29 53.37 20.84
CA ALA A 202 3.40 53.40 22.31
C ALA A 202 2.83 52.20 23.14
N LEU A 203 3.68 51.22 23.46
CA LEU A 203 3.36 50.14 24.41
C LEU A 203 3.66 50.53 25.87
N ILE A 204 2.65 50.42 26.73
CA ILE A 204 2.75 50.47 28.20
C ILE A 204 3.31 49.12 28.70
N PRO A 205 4.21 49.06 29.71
CA PRO A 205 4.81 47.80 30.20
C PRO A 205 3.82 46.71 30.60
N SER A 206 2.61 47.09 31.03
CA SER A 206 1.52 46.16 31.38
C SER A 206 0.93 45.44 30.15
N MET A 207 0.89 46.10 28.99
CA MET A 207 0.38 45.50 27.75
C MET A 207 1.33 44.42 27.20
N THR A 208 2.64 44.57 27.41
CA THR A 208 3.65 43.61 26.96
C THR A 208 3.52 42.26 27.69
N ILE A 209 3.27 42.29 29.00
CA ILE A 209 3.09 41.07 29.82
C ILE A 209 1.82 40.31 29.38
N ILE A 210 0.73 41.04 29.13
CA ILE A 210 -0.54 40.46 28.66
C ILE A 210 -0.35 39.83 27.28
N LEU A 211 0.35 40.50 26.37
CA LEU A 211 0.61 39.99 25.02
C LEU A 211 1.47 38.71 25.04
N CYS A 212 2.51 38.66 25.88
CA CYS A 212 3.33 37.46 26.06
C CYS A 212 2.53 36.28 26.64
N ALA A 213 1.64 36.54 27.61
CA ALA A 213 0.78 35.51 28.19
C ALA A 213 -0.21 34.94 27.15
N ILE A 214 -0.81 35.81 26.32
CA ILE A 214 -1.69 35.40 25.22
C ILE A 214 -0.91 34.55 24.20
N ALA A 215 0.28 34.99 23.79
CA ALA A 215 1.13 34.24 22.86
C ALA A 215 1.52 32.85 23.40
N ALA A 216 1.88 32.74 24.68
CA ALA A 216 2.20 31.46 25.32
C ALA A 216 0.98 30.53 25.37
N SER A 217 -0.20 31.06 25.71
CA SER A 217 -1.44 30.27 25.75
C SER A 217 -1.86 29.76 24.36
N ALA A 218 -1.71 30.58 23.31
CA ALA A 218 -1.98 30.20 21.93
C ALA A 218 -1.03 29.09 21.43
N LEU A 219 0.26 29.16 21.80
CA LEU A 219 1.24 28.12 21.47
C LEU A 219 0.87 26.77 22.10
N ILE A 220 0.51 26.76 23.38
CA ILE A 220 0.11 25.55 24.09
C ILE A 220 -1.15 24.95 23.45
N ALA A 221 -2.15 25.78 23.14
CA ALA A 221 -3.36 25.35 22.46
C ALA A 221 -3.06 24.76 21.07
N GLY A 222 -2.20 25.41 20.29
CA GLY A 222 -1.77 24.93 18.97
C GLY A 222 -1.08 23.56 19.03
N ILE A 223 -0.16 23.36 19.99
CA ILE A 223 0.51 22.07 20.20
C ILE A 223 -0.51 20.99 20.60
N ALA A 224 -1.43 21.30 21.52
CA ALA A 224 -2.45 20.36 21.95
C ALA A 224 -3.37 19.91 20.79
N VAL A 225 -3.81 20.85 19.96
CA VAL A 225 -4.62 20.55 18.76
C VAL A 225 -3.81 19.74 17.74
N GLY A 226 -2.56 20.12 17.48
CA GLY A 226 -1.67 19.37 16.59
C GLY A 226 -1.50 17.92 17.05
N LEU A 227 -1.18 17.70 18.32
CA LEU A 227 -1.04 16.35 18.90
C LEU A 227 -2.35 15.54 18.82
N ALA A 228 -3.50 16.18 19.06
CA ALA A 228 -4.80 15.52 18.91
C ALA A 228 -5.05 15.09 17.46
N MET A 229 -4.77 15.96 16.48
CA MET A 229 -4.88 15.63 15.05
C MET A 229 -3.94 14.48 14.66
N TYR A 230 -2.72 14.47 15.21
CA TYR A 230 -1.76 13.38 14.98
C TYR A 230 -2.32 12.02 15.42
N PHE A 231 -2.80 11.91 16.66
CA PHE A 231 -3.32 10.64 17.20
C PHE A 231 -4.62 10.19 16.52
N LEU A 232 -5.43 11.14 16.03
CA LEU A 232 -6.68 10.83 15.34
C LEU A 232 -6.50 10.49 13.86
N SER A 233 -5.33 10.78 13.27
CA SER A 233 -5.01 10.48 11.87
C SER A 233 -5.16 8.99 11.53
N GLN A 234 -5.74 8.69 10.37
CA GLN A 234 -5.88 7.32 9.88
C GLN A 234 -4.52 6.63 9.70
N ASP A 235 -3.51 7.35 9.21
CA ASP A 235 -2.16 6.81 9.03
C ASP A 235 -1.53 6.40 10.37
N TYR A 236 -1.72 7.22 11.42
CA TYR A 236 -1.24 6.90 12.76
C TYR A 236 -1.90 5.64 13.32
N LYS A 237 -3.23 5.55 13.18
CA LYS A 237 -4.00 4.37 13.61
C LYS A 237 -3.54 3.12 12.87
N GLN A 238 -3.40 3.19 11.55
CA GLN A 238 -2.94 2.05 10.75
C GLN A 238 -1.52 1.63 11.12
N ALA A 239 -0.59 2.57 11.30
CA ALA A 239 0.78 2.27 11.72
C ALA A 239 0.82 1.55 13.08
N THR A 240 0.02 2.01 14.04
CA THR A 240 -0.08 1.39 15.37
C THR A 240 -0.65 -0.04 15.28
N SER A 241 -1.64 -0.26 14.41
CA SER A 241 -2.17 -1.61 14.15
C SER A 241 -1.13 -2.54 13.51
N ILE A 242 -0.28 -2.01 12.61
CA ILE A 242 0.80 -2.80 12.02
C ILE A 242 1.81 -3.19 13.10
N GLU A 243 2.24 -2.24 13.95
CA GLU A 243 3.19 -2.52 15.03
C GLU A 243 2.65 -3.51 16.06
N SER A 244 1.37 -3.39 16.44
CA SER A 244 0.75 -4.29 17.39
C SER A 244 0.67 -5.72 16.85
N VAL A 245 0.28 -5.89 15.59
CA VAL A 245 0.25 -7.20 14.91
C VAL A 245 1.64 -7.80 14.81
N VAL A 246 2.65 -7.02 14.43
CA VAL A 246 4.04 -7.48 14.37
C VAL A 246 4.55 -7.91 15.75
N ALA A 247 4.26 -7.14 16.79
CA ALA A 247 4.65 -7.46 18.16
C ALA A 247 4.00 -8.77 18.62
N ILE A 248 2.68 -8.89 18.50
CA ILE A 248 1.92 -10.09 18.87
C ILE A 248 2.45 -11.32 18.13
N ASN A 249 2.66 -11.22 16.82
CA ASN A 249 3.18 -12.33 16.01
C ASN A 249 4.62 -12.70 16.40
N SER A 250 5.47 -11.73 16.79
CA SER A 250 6.80 -12.03 17.32
C SER A 250 6.78 -12.77 18.66
N TYR A 251 5.83 -12.48 19.56
CA TYR A 251 5.68 -13.20 20.81
C TYR A 251 5.24 -14.65 20.59
N PHE A 252 4.21 -14.87 19.77
CA PHE A 252 3.73 -16.22 19.47
C PHE A 252 4.80 -17.09 18.79
N TYR A 253 5.50 -16.53 17.81
CA TYR A 253 6.56 -17.25 17.11
C TYR A 253 7.70 -17.65 18.07
N SER A 254 8.10 -16.76 18.98
CA SER A 254 9.15 -17.07 19.96
C SER A 254 8.71 -18.18 20.92
N ALA A 255 7.46 -18.13 21.40
CA ALA A 255 6.90 -19.14 22.31
C ALA A 255 6.72 -20.53 21.68
N GLU A 256 6.58 -20.61 20.35
CA GLU A 256 6.45 -21.89 19.63
C GLU A 256 7.82 -22.55 19.41
N HIS A 257 8.87 -21.75 19.16
CA HIS A 257 10.25 -22.25 19.01
C HIS A 257 10.93 -22.59 20.36
N GLU A 258 10.45 -22.04 21.47
CA GLU A 258 10.93 -22.41 22.82
C GLU A 258 10.43 -23.80 23.28
N LYS A 259 9.41 -24.37 22.63
CA LYS A 259 8.80 -25.67 22.96
C LYS A 259 9.40 -26.87 22.21
N ILE A 260 10.50 -26.71 21.47
CA ILE A 260 11.21 -27.83 20.83
C ILE A 260 12.37 -28.26 21.74
N PRO A 261 12.22 -29.26 22.64
CA PRO A 261 13.36 -29.79 23.37
C PRO A 261 14.28 -30.54 22.41
N VAL A 262 15.53 -30.10 22.34
CA VAL A 262 16.65 -30.86 21.76
C VAL A 262 16.96 -32.02 22.72
N ASN A 263 16.12 -33.06 22.70
CA ASN A 263 16.46 -34.36 23.28
C ASN A 263 16.82 -35.31 22.15
N GLY A 264 18.02 -35.09 21.63
CA GLY A 264 18.73 -35.96 20.71
C GLY A 264 20.22 -35.98 21.05
N ALA A 265 20.56 -36.04 22.34
CA ALA A 265 21.89 -36.47 22.75
C ALA A 265 21.98 -37.98 22.49
N ALA A 266 22.41 -38.31 21.27
CA ALA A 266 22.86 -39.66 20.95
C ALA A 266 24.09 -39.96 21.83
N LEU A 267 23.96 -41.03 22.62
CA LEU A 267 25.09 -41.76 23.18
C LEU A 267 25.82 -42.43 22.01
N GLU A 268 27.05 -41.97 21.74
CA GLU A 268 28.17 -42.81 21.28
C GLU A 268 29.38 -42.52 22.17
#